data_AF-A0A0H5QHG5-F1
#
_entry.id   AF-A0A0H5QHG5-F1
#
_cell.length_a   1.000
_cell.length_b   1.000
_cell.length_c   1.000
_cell.angle_alpha   90.00
_cell.angle_beta   90.00
_cell.angle_gamma   90.00
#
_symmetry.space_group_name_H-M   'P 1'
#
loop_
_entity.id
_entity.type
_entity.pdbx_description
1 polymer ?
#
loop_
_entity_poly.entity_id
_entity_poly.type
_entity_poly.pdbx_seq_one_letter_code
_entity_poly.pdbx_strand_id
1 'polypeptide(L)'
;MAKTTAERQANYRNNRAMVGESGEKRINTWVSTGSHMALSRLANRYGVTKREMLERLINEADQQIEDTLQTDEEWETYHNVTQ
;
A
#
# COMPACT_ATOMS: atom_id res chain seq x y z
N MET A 1 -31.34 -15.77 3.69
CA MET A 1 -30.39 -16.79 3.21
C MET A 1 -29.03 -16.53 3.85
N ALA A 2 -28.31 -17.56 4.27
CA ALA A 2 -26.95 -17.39 4.76
C ALA A 2 -26.04 -16.98 3.59
N LYS A 3 -25.24 -15.92 3.77
CA LYS A 3 -24.30 -15.47 2.74
C LYS A 3 -23.33 -16.59 2.39
N THR A 4 -23.09 -16.79 1.10
CA THR A 4 -22.07 -17.72 0.61
C THR A 4 -20.68 -17.21 1.00
N THR A 5 -19.67 -18.09 1.00
CA THR A 5 -18.28 -17.68 1.29
C THR A 5 -17.77 -16.62 0.30
N ALA A 6 -18.18 -16.71 -0.98
CA ALA A 6 -17.86 -15.72 -1.99
C ALA A 6 -18.46 -14.35 -1.67
N GLU A 7 -19.74 -14.30 -1.26
CA GLU A 7 -20.44 -13.07 -0.86
C GLU A 7 -19.87 -12.45 0.43
N ARG A 8 -19.42 -13.29 1.37
CA ARG A 8 -18.72 -12.81 2.58
C ARG A 8 -17.39 -12.15 2.22
N GLN A 9 -16.59 -12.78 1.36
CA GLN A 9 -15.33 -12.20 0.93
C GLN A 9 -15.53 -10.94 0.07
N ALA A 10 -16.55 -10.89 -0.79
CA ALA A 10 -16.88 -9.68 -1.55
C ALA A 10 -17.26 -8.53 -0.62
N ASN A 11 -18.12 -8.77 0.38
CA ASN A 11 -18.48 -7.75 1.38
C ASN A 11 -17.27 -7.30 2.21
N TYR A 12 -16.40 -8.22 2.64
CA TYR A 12 -15.18 -7.86 3.36
C TYR A 12 -14.29 -6.92 2.52
N ARG A 13 -14.12 -7.21 1.23
CA ARG A 13 -13.35 -6.36 0.30
C ARG A 13 -13.99 -4.99 0.10
N ASN A 14 -15.30 -4.95 -0.12
CA ASN A 14 -16.04 -3.70 -0.34
C ASN A 14 -16.01 -2.80 0.89
N ASN A 15 -16.16 -3.39 2.09
CA ASN A 15 -16.10 -2.62 3.33
C ASN A 15 -14.71 -2.02 3.55
N ARG A 16 -13.64 -2.77 3.24
CA ARG A 16 -12.25 -2.31 3.41
C ARG A 16 -11.89 -1.11 2.51
N ALA A 17 -12.47 -1.07 1.32
CA ALA A 17 -12.36 0.07 0.41
C ALA A 17 -13.09 1.33 0.92
N MET A 18 -13.87 1.23 2.00
CA MET A 18 -14.59 2.34 2.64
C MET A 18 -14.15 2.58 4.10
N VAL A 19 -13.07 1.94 4.58
CA VAL A 19 -12.56 2.17 5.94
C VAL A 19 -11.70 3.43 6.01
N GLY A 20 -11.96 4.30 6.99
CA GLY A 20 -11.23 5.57 7.17
C GLY A 20 -11.74 6.67 6.24
N GLU A 21 -10.94 7.71 6.03
CA GLU A 21 -11.33 8.88 5.20
C GLU A 21 -11.26 8.58 3.69
N SER A 22 -10.32 7.72 3.26
CA SER A 22 -10.07 7.44 1.84
C SER A 22 -10.15 5.96 1.43
N GLY A 23 -10.43 5.07 2.39
CA GLY A 23 -10.46 3.62 2.14
C GLY A 23 -9.08 2.99 2.02
N GLU A 24 -8.95 1.70 2.34
CA GLU A 24 -7.73 0.95 2.00
C GLU A 24 -7.77 0.52 0.52
N LYS A 25 -6.67 0.72 -0.21
CA LYS A 25 -6.52 0.23 -1.59
C LYS A 25 -5.59 -0.98 -1.67
N ARG A 26 -5.93 -1.93 -2.56
CA ARG A 26 -5.21 -3.20 -2.68
C ARG A 26 -4.08 -3.09 -3.71
N ILE A 27 -2.85 -3.39 -3.29
CA ILE A 27 -1.71 -3.60 -4.19
C ILE A 27 -1.73 -5.05 -4.67
N ASN A 28 -2.09 -5.27 -5.94
CA ASN A 28 -2.11 -6.59 -6.56
C ASN A 28 -0.89 -6.76 -7.46
N THR A 29 0.21 -7.30 -6.92
CA THR A 29 1.38 -7.60 -7.73
C THR A 29 2.13 -8.83 -7.24
N TRP A 30 2.78 -9.52 -8.18
CA TRP A 30 3.75 -10.56 -7.88
C TRP A 30 5.13 -9.92 -7.70
N VAL A 31 5.89 -10.40 -6.72
CA VAL A 31 7.25 -9.93 -6.44
C VAL A 31 8.22 -11.10 -6.50
N SER A 32 9.50 -10.79 -6.71
CA SER A 32 10.55 -11.82 -6.68
C SER A 32 10.61 -12.51 -5.31
N THR A 33 11.09 -13.76 -5.29
CA THR A 33 11.34 -14.51 -4.04
C THR A 33 12.25 -13.74 -3.09
N GLY A 34 13.30 -13.10 -3.62
CA GLY A 34 14.24 -12.29 -2.83
C GLY A 34 13.56 -11.13 -2.11
N SER A 35 12.71 -10.39 -2.82
CA SER A 35 11.92 -9.29 -2.25
C SER A 35 10.95 -9.78 -1.18
N HIS A 36 10.28 -10.92 -1.39
CA HIS A 36 9.39 -11.52 -0.39
C HIS A 36 10.14 -11.89 0.89
N MET A 37 11.33 -12.51 0.77
CA MET A 37 12.16 -12.87 1.92
C MET A 37 12.67 -11.63 2.65
N ALA A 38 13.10 -10.60 1.91
CA ALA A 38 13.54 -9.33 2.49
C ALA A 38 12.43 -8.66 3.30
N LEU A 39 11.23 -8.53 2.73
CA LEU A 39 10.06 -7.98 3.42
C LEU A 39 9.74 -8.76 4.70
N SER A 40 9.85 -10.10 4.65
CA SER A 40 9.63 -10.95 5.82
C SER A 40 10.65 -10.69 6.93
N ARG A 41 11.94 -10.55 6.60
CA ARG A 41 12.99 -10.25 7.59
C ARG A 41 12.80 -8.85 8.19
N LEU A 42 12.48 -7.85 7.37
CA LEU A 42 12.25 -6.48 7.82
C LEU A 42 11.05 -6.39 8.77
N ALA A 43 9.91 -6.98 8.38
CA ALA A 43 8.72 -7.03 9.21
C ALA A 43 9.01 -7.67 10.59
N ASN A 44 9.71 -8.80 10.60
CA ASN A 44 10.11 -9.46 11.85
C ASN A 44 11.06 -8.62 12.70
N ARG A 45 12.06 -7.97 12.08
CA ARG A 45 13.03 -7.12 12.80
C ARG A 45 12.35 -5.96 13.52
N TYR A 46 11.34 -5.35 12.89
CA TYR A 46 10.64 -4.19 13.45
C TYR A 46 9.38 -4.58 14.24
N GLY A 47 9.03 -5.86 14.34
CA GLY A 47 7.86 -6.34 15.08
C GLY A 47 6.52 -5.91 14.46
N VAL A 48 6.48 -5.72 13.14
CA VAL A 48 5.32 -5.22 12.40
C VAL A 48 4.79 -6.25 11.40
N THR A 49 3.59 -6.01 10.86
CA THR A 49 3.05 -6.86 9.79
C THR A 49 3.78 -6.61 8.47
N LYS A 50 3.79 -7.58 7.54
CA LYS A 50 4.32 -7.38 6.18
C LYS A 50 3.60 -6.25 5.43
N ARG A 51 2.31 -6.05 5.68
CA ARG A 51 1.51 -4.96 5.11
C ARG A 51 2.05 -3.61 5.60
N GLU A 52 2.13 -3.45 6.91
CA GLU A 52 2.63 -2.23 7.53
C GLU A 52 4.08 -1.95 7.11
N MET A 53 4.92 -2.98 7.03
CA MET A 53 6.29 -2.81 6.55
C MET A 53 6.33 -2.34 5.09
N LEU A 54 5.45 -2.88 4.24
CA LEU A 54 5.34 -2.47 2.84
C LEU A 54 4.87 -1.00 2.74
N GLU A 55 3.88 -0.60 3.53
CA GLU A 55 3.41 0.80 3.61
C GLU A 55 4.53 1.75 4.04
N ARG A 56 5.29 1.40 5.08
CA ARG A 56 6.44 2.21 5.52
C ARG A 56 7.49 2.36 4.41
N LEU A 57 7.84 1.28 3.72
CA LEU A 57 8.84 1.33 2.62
C LEU A 57 8.36 2.18 1.44
N ILE A 58 7.06 2.12 1.11
CA ILE A 58 6.47 2.93 0.03
C ILE A 58 6.49 4.40 0.44
N ASN A 59 5.99 4.73 1.62
CA ASN A 59 5.90 6.11 2.09
C ASN A 59 7.29 6.73 2.30
N GLU A 60 8.27 5.96 2.78
CA GLU A 60 9.65 6.43 2.92
C GLU A 60 10.28 6.75 1.56
N ALA A 61 10.05 5.92 0.54
CA ALA A 61 10.55 6.18 -0.81
C ALA A 61 9.83 7.38 -1.47
N ASP A 62 8.53 7.52 -1.23
CA ASP A 62 7.71 8.65 -1.71
C ASP A 62 8.18 9.97 -1.09
N GLN A 63 8.33 10.00 0.24
CA GLN A 63 8.82 11.17 0.98
C GLN A 63 10.23 11.58 0.53
N GLN A 64 11.11 10.61 0.28
CA GLN A 64 12.47 10.92 -0.23
C GLN A 64 12.44 11.64 -1.57
N ILE A 65 11.43 11.40 -2.42
CA ILE A 65 11.26 12.12 -3.67
C ILE A 65 10.64 13.48 -3.39
N GLU A 66 9.57 13.56 -2.59
CA GLU A 66 8.94 14.82 -2.19
C GLU A 66 9.95 15.83 -1.63
N ASP A 67 10.87 15.36 -0.79
CA ASP A 67 11.93 16.19 -0.18
C ASP A 67 12.90 16.78 -1.21
N THR A 68 12.93 16.24 -2.44
CA THR A 68 13.78 16.75 -3.55
C THR A 68 13.07 17.73 -4.47
N LEU A 69 11.74 17.85 -4.40
CA LEU A 69 10.95 18.73 -5.25
C LEU A 69 11.11 20.17 -4.77
N GLN A 70 11.60 21.06 -5.64
CA GLN A 70 11.93 22.45 -5.27
C GLN A 70 10.93 23.47 -5.80
N THR A 71 10.13 23.07 -6.78
CA THR A 71 9.19 23.95 -7.48
C THR A 71 7.79 23.36 -7.53
N ASP A 72 6.79 24.25 -7.64
CA ASP A 72 5.39 23.85 -7.79
C ASP A 72 5.17 23.01 -9.07
N GLU A 73 5.92 23.28 -10.14
CA GLU A 73 5.85 22.51 -11.40
C GLU A 73 6.36 21.06 -11.24
N GLU A 74 7.46 20.88 -10.51
CA GLU A 74 7.98 19.54 -10.17
C GLU A 74 7.01 18.79 -9.27
N TRP A 75 6.41 19.49 -8.30
CA TRP A 75 5.40 18.94 -7.41
C TRP A 75 4.16 18.48 -8.17
N GLU A 76 3.61 19.34 -9.03
CA GLU A 76 2.47 19.01 -9.89
C GLU A 76 2.78 17.83 -10.82
N THR A 77 3.96 17.83 -11.45
CA THR A 77 4.38 16.76 -12.37
C THR A 77 4.44 15.39 -11.66
N TYR A 78 4.98 15.36 -10.44
CA TYR A 78 5.10 14.13 -9.66
C TYR A 78 3.73 13.59 -9.22
N HIS A 79 2.81 14.46 -8.82
CA HIS A 79 1.49 14.07 -8.30
C HIS A 79 0.44 13.84 -9.40
N ASN A 80 0.66 14.33 -10.62
CA ASN A 80 -0.28 14.16 -11.74
C ASN A 80 -0.15 12.81 -12.47
N VAL A 81 0.60 11.85 -11.91
CA VAL A 81 0.83 10.52 -12.50
C VAL A 81 -0.36 9.56 -12.29
N THR A 82 -1.40 9.97 -11.56
CA THR A 82 -2.55 9.12 -11.24
C THR A 82 -3.74 9.38 -12.18
N GLN A 83 -3.83 8.62 -13.29
CA GLN A 83 -5.08 8.36 -14.02
C GLN A 83 -5.55 6.92 -13.79
#